data_AF-W2CNF4-F1
#
_entry.id   AF-W2CNF4-F1
#
_cell.length_a   1.000
_cell.length_b   1.000
_cell.length_c   1.000
_cell.angle_alpha   90.00
_cell.angle_beta   90.00
_cell.angle_gamma   90.00
#
_symmetry.space_group_name_H-M   'P 1'
#
loop_
_entity.id
_entity.type
_entity.pdbx_description
1 polymer ?
#
loop_
_entity_poly.entity_id
_entity_poly.type
_entity_poly.pdbx_seq_one_letter_code
_entity_poly.pdbx_strand_id
1 'polypeptide(L)'
;MEKFNFYQDRKVTCWERTHFDVKAESYEEAVALVKSWQGEDVLCFEDDENIIITNGETLYDTSESLSVEENGGQPTIEVFANNGEDIINNKPDNTEQI
;
A
#
# COMPACT_ATOMS: atom_id res chain seq x y z
N MET A 1 41.09 -1.09 -0.15
CA MET A 1 39.81 -1.79 -0.38
C MET A 1 38.90 -0.85 -1.15
N GLU A 2 38.20 -1.36 -2.14
CA GLU A 2 37.25 -0.60 -2.95
C GLU A 2 35.83 -0.75 -2.39
N LYS A 3 34.95 0.21 -2.73
CA LYS A 3 33.53 0.19 -2.37
C LYS A 3 32.70 0.12 -3.65
N PHE A 4 31.67 -0.71 -3.64
CA PHE A 4 30.70 -0.86 -4.72
C PHE A 4 29.31 -0.51 -4.17
N ASN A 5 28.47 0.15 -4.98
CA ASN A 5 27.16 0.66 -4.56
C ASN A 5 26.04 -0.13 -5.24
N PHE A 6 25.04 -0.51 -4.45
CA PHE A 6 23.84 -1.22 -4.86
C PHE A 6 22.63 -0.60 -4.16
N TYR A 7 21.43 -0.81 -4.70
CA TYR A 7 20.18 -0.51 -4.01
C TYR A 7 19.25 -1.72 -4.05
N GLN A 8 18.27 -1.74 -3.15
CA GLN A 8 17.31 -2.81 -3.03
C GLN A 8 15.91 -2.22 -2.95
N ASP A 9 15.02 -2.72 -3.79
CA ASP A 9 13.59 -2.45 -3.70
C ASP A 9 12.91 -3.58 -2.93
N ARG A 10 11.95 -3.21 -2.08
CA ARG A 10 11.10 -4.16 -1.35
C ARG A 10 9.65 -3.83 -1.60
N LYS A 11 8.87 -4.84 -1.99
CA LYS A 11 7.43 -4.73 -2.03
C LYS A 11 6.86 -5.06 -0.65
N VAL A 12 6.11 -4.12 -0.09
CA VAL A 12 5.51 -4.20 1.25
C VAL A 12 4.04 -3.83 1.17
N THR A 13 3.28 -4.25 2.17
CA THR A 13 1.93 -3.73 2.43
C THR A 13 2.01 -2.79 3.62
N CYS A 14 1.19 -1.74 3.63
CA CYS A 14 1.04 -0.85 4.78
C CYS A 14 -0.38 -0.30 4.78
N TRP A 15 -0.81 0.23 5.93
CA TRP A 15 -2.11 0.88 6.04
C TRP A 15 -2.03 2.34 5.58
N GLU A 16 -3.10 2.81 4.96
CA GLU A 16 -3.33 4.22 4.71
C GLU A 16 -4.40 4.75 5.66
N ARG A 17 -4.27 6.01 6.05
CA ARG A 17 -5.25 6.72 6.87
C ARG A 17 -5.75 7.93 6.12
N THR A 18 -7.06 7.94 5.89
CA THR A 18 -7.78 9.07 5.32
C THR A 18 -8.58 9.76 6.41
N HIS A 19 -8.28 11.03 6.67
CA HIS A 19 -9.10 11.90 7.50
C HIS A 19 -10.14 12.59 6.63
N PHE A 20 -11.38 12.61 7.09
CA PHE A 20 -12.50 13.20 6.36
C PHE A 20 -13.54 13.77 7.31
N ASP A 21 -14.28 14.76 6.83
CA ASP A 21 -15.40 15.37 7.52
C ASP A 21 -16.72 14.94 6.87
N VAL A 22 -17.75 14.74 7.71
CA VAL A 22 -19.11 14.43 7.29
C VAL A 22 -20.04 15.53 7.77
N LYS A 23 -20.70 16.20 6.83
CA LYS A 23 -21.74 17.18 7.12
C LYS A 23 -23.07 16.48 7.38
N ALA A 24 -23.57 16.60 8.60
CA ALA A 24 -24.84 16.03 9.03
C ALA A 24 -25.45 16.86 10.16
N GLU A 25 -26.75 16.68 10.43
CA GLU A 25 -27.46 17.40 11.50
C GLU A 25 -27.15 16.83 12.90
N SER A 26 -26.57 15.63 12.96
CA SER A 26 -26.15 14.97 14.20
C SER A 26 -25.01 13.98 13.98
N TYR A 27 -24.30 13.64 15.05
CA TYR A 27 -23.26 12.60 14.99
C TYR A 27 -23.86 11.23 14.65
N GLU A 28 -25.06 10.93 15.14
CA GLU A 28 -25.78 9.70 14.84
C GLU A 28 -26.09 9.56 13.35
N GLU A 29 -26.49 10.65 12.69
CA GLU A 29 -26.72 10.69 11.24
C GLU A 29 -25.40 10.53 10.47
N ALA A 30 -24.33 11.24 10.87
CA ALA A 30 -23.01 11.07 10.25
C ALA A 30 -22.53 9.61 10.34
N VAL A 31 -22.67 8.97 11.50
CA VAL A 31 -22.32 7.55 11.70
C VAL A 31 -23.22 6.64 10.86
N ALA A 32 -24.52 6.93 10.74
CA ALA A 32 -25.42 6.14 9.91
C ALA A 32 -25.04 6.21 8.43
N LEU A 33 -24.67 7.40 7.95
CA LEU A 33 -24.17 7.61 6.58
C LEU A 33 -22.87 6.83 6.34
N VAL A 34 -21.88 6.96 7.22
CA VAL A 34 -20.61 6.21 7.09
C VAL A 34 -20.85 4.69 7.10
N LYS A 35 -21.73 4.20 7.98
CA LYS A 35 -22.09 2.77 8.01
C LYS A 35 -22.83 2.30 6.76
N SER A 36 -23.55 3.20 6.07
CA SER A 36 -24.26 2.87 4.83
C SER A 36 -23.33 2.50 3.67
N TRP A 37 -22.06 2.90 3.75
CA TRP A 37 -21.02 2.56 2.77
C TRP A 37 -20.50 1.13 2.90
N GLN A 38 -20.87 0.40 3.96
CA GLN A 38 -20.53 -1.01 4.16
C GLN A 38 -19.02 -1.33 4.15
N GLY A 39 -18.17 -0.35 4.46
CA GLY A 39 -16.72 -0.52 4.50
C GLY A 39 -16.00 -0.27 3.17
N GLU A 40 -16.69 0.23 2.16
CA GLU A 40 -16.08 0.75 0.93
C GLU A 40 -15.18 1.97 1.21
N ASP A 41 -14.25 2.24 0.29
CA ASP A 41 -13.31 3.36 0.40
C ASP A 41 -14.06 4.71 0.43
N VAL A 42 -13.74 5.57 1.40
CA VAL A 42 -14.35 6.89 1.55
C VAL A 42 -14.10 7.78 0.31
N LEU A 43 -13.03 7.54 -0.43
CA LEU A 43 -12.73 8.24 -1.68
C LEU A 43 -13.79 7.99 -2.78
N CYS A 44 -14.60 6.93 -2.65
CA CYS A 44 -15.73 6.69 -3.56
C CYS A 44 -16.96 7.57 -3.25
N PHE A 45 -16.99 8.24 -2.09
CA PHE A 45 -18.13 9.02 -1.61
C PHE A 45 -17.83 10.51 -1.41
N GLU A 46 -16.59 10.95 -1.60
CA GLU A 46 -16.21 12.36 -1.58
C GLU A 46 -17.03 13.17 -2.59
N ASP A 47 -17.54 14.32 -2.16
CA ASP A 47 -18.35 15.22 -2.99
C ASP A 47 -18.04 16.71 -2.78
N ASP A 48 -16.98 17.05 -2.03
CA ASP A 48 -16.56 18.41 -1.66
C ASP A 48 -17.63 19.26 -0.92
N GLU A 49 -18.80 18.70 -0.59
CA GLU A 49 -19.92 19.41 0.01
C GLU A 49 -20.35 18.80 1.35
N ASN A 50 -20.60 17.50 1.35
CA ASN A 50 -21.09 16.72 2.48
C ASN A 50 -20.04 15.73 3.00
N ILE A 51 -19.17 15.21 2.12
CA ILE A 51 -18.04 14.35 2.47
C ILE A 51 -16.78 14.98 1.90
N ILE A 52 -15.91 15.45 2.80
CA ILE A 52 -14.74 16.25 2.44
C ILE A 52 -13.49 15.56 2.98
N ILE A 53 -12.56 15.20 2.10
CA ILE A 53 -11.26 14.65 2.53
C ILE A 53 -10.38 15.79 3.04
N THR A 54 -9.84 15.63 4.24
CA THR A 54 -9.06 16.68 4.90
C THR A 54 -7.57 16.37 4.94
N ASN A 55 -7.18 15.09 4.98
CA ASN A 55 -5.78 14.66 4.95
C ASN A 55 -5.64 13.18 4.57
N GLY A 56 -4.49 12.81 4.00
CA GLY A 56 -4.10 11.42 3.74
C GLY A 56 -2.70 11.12 4.29
N GLU A 57 -2.51 9.93 4.84
CA GLU A 57 -1.25 9.48 5.41
C GLU A 57 -0.98 8.00 5.07
N THR A 58 0.24 7.71 4.61
CA THR A 58 0.74 6.33 4.55
C THR A 58 1.40 5.97 5.88
N LEU A 59 0.89 4.95 6.58
CA LEU A 59 1.36 4.55 7.90
C LEU A 59 2.55 3.60 7.78
N TYR A 60 3.74 4.14 7.50
CA TYR A 60 4.96 3.34 7.31
C TYR A 60 5.28 2.41 8.49
N ASP A 61 4.94 2.78 9.72
CA ASP A 61 5.16 1.94 10.91
C ASP A 61 4.33 0.64 10.90
N THR A 62 3.30 0.57 10.06
CA THR A 62 2.47 -0.62 9.87
C THR A 62 2.95 -1.49 8.70
N SER A 63 4.11 -1.18 8.13
CA SER A 63 4.60 -1.89 6.95
C SER A 63 4.95 -3.34 7.27
N GLU A 64 4.37 -4.26 6.52
CA GLU A 64 4.64 -5.70 6.58
C GLU A 64 5.26 -6.17 5.27
N SER A 65 6.08 -7.22 5.37
CA SER A 65 6.74 -7.78 4.18
C SER A 65 5.72 -8.58 3.37
N LEU A 66 5.66 -8.35 2.06
CA LEU A 66 4.85 -9.17 1.17
C LEU A 66 5.67 -10.39 0.73
N SER A 67 5.11 -11.59 0.85
CA SER A 67 5.71 -12.80 0.29
C SER A 67 5.56 -12.86 -1.24
N VAL A 68 6.35 -13.70 -1.90
CA VAL A 68 6.27 -13.87 -3.36
C VAL A 68 4.92 -14.48 -3.75
N GLU A 69 4.41 -15.41 -2.93
CA GLU A 69 3.13 -16.07 -3.11
C GLU A 69 1.97 -15.06 -3.05
N GLU A 70 1.97 -14.17 -2.05
CA GLU A 70 0.98 -13.10 -1.93
C GLU A 70 1.09 -12.08 -3.07
N ASN A 71 2.30 -11.90 -3.63
CA ASN A 71 2.55 -11.08 -4.80
C ASN A 71 2.29 -11.79 -6.15
N GLY A 72 1.51 -12.88 -6.15
CA GLY A 72 1.15 -13.59 -7.38
C GLY A 72 2.34 -14.26 -8.07
N GLY A 73 3.32 -14.73 -7.31
CA GLY A 73 4.53 -15.38 -7.81
C GLY A 73 5.56 -14.43 -8.41
N GLN A 74 5.41 -13.11 -8.21
CA GLN A 74 6.37 -12.10 -8.66
C GLN A 74 7.32 -11.70 -7.52
N PRO A 75 8.56 -11.28 -7.84
CA PRO A 75 9.53 -10.92 -6.81
C PRO A 75 9.01 -9.81 -5.89
N THR A 76 9.40 -9.88 -4.62
CA THR A 76 9.14 -8.85 -3.60
C THR A 76 10.42 -8.24 -3.04
N ILE A 77 11.57 -8.79 -3.41
CA ILE A 77 12.90 -8.25 -3.11
C ILE A 77 13.69 -8.29 -4.41
N GLU A 78 14.19 -7.12 -4.83
CA GLU A 78 14.99 -6.94 -6.04
C GLU A 78 16.21 -6.11 -5.71
N VAL A 79 17.40 -6.55 -6.13
CA VAL A 79 18.67 -5.84 -5.90
C VAL A 79 19.23 -5.40 -7.24
N PHE A 80 19.63 -4.15 -7.30
CA PHE A 80 20.13 -3.51 -8.51
C PHE A 80 21.51 -2.87 -8.25
N ALA A 81 22.34 -2.82 -9.29
CA ALA A 81 23.49 -1.93 -9.28
C ALA A 81 23.06 -0.47 -9.42
N ASN A 82 23.94 0.45 -9.03
CA ASN A 82 23.64 1.90 -9.07
C ASN A 82 23.34 2.47 -10.47
N ASN A 83 23.61 1.71 -11.55
CA ASN A 83 23.25 2.04 -12.93
C ASN A 83 21.89 1.47 -13.36
N GLY A 84 21.17 0.78 -12.47
CA GLY A 84 19.89 0.13 -12.74
C GLY A 84 19.98 -1.28 -13.33
N GLU A 85 21.17 -1.89 -13.41
CA GLU A 85 21.32 -3.30 -13.80
C GLU A 85 20.70 -4.22 -12.73
N ASP A 86 19.82 -5.13 -13.16
CA ASP A 86 19.25 -6.18 -12.31
C ASP A 86 20.35 -7.18 -11.92
N ILE A 87 20.54 -7.37 -10.62
CA ILE A 87 21.56 -8.26 -10.08
C ILE A 87 20.94 -9.58 -9.64
N ILE A 88 19.85 -9.50 -8.86
CA ILE A 88 19.16 -10.68 -8.33
C ILE A 88 17.78 -10.30 -7.78
N ASN A 89 16.85 -11.25 -7.79
CA ASN A 89 15.56 -11.14 -7.13
C ASN A 89 15.17 -12.46 -6.43
N ASN A 90 14.10 -12.44 -5.64
CA ASN A 90 13.65 -13.60 -4.85
C ASN A 90 12.56 -14.44 -5.53
N LYS A 91 12.35 -14.31 -6.85
CA LYS A 91 11.38 -15.15 -7.56
C LYS A 91 11.84 -16.62 -7.56
N PRO A 92 10.98 -17.58 -7.20
CA PRO A 92 11.31 -19.00 -7.29
C PRO A 92 11.61 -19.39 -8.74
N ASP A 93 12.77 -19.99 -8.98
CA ASP A 93 13.07 -20.66 -10.22
C ASP A 93 12.28 -21.97 -10.28
N ASN A 94 11.22 -22.02 -11.08
CA ASN A 94 10.40 -23.22 -11.27
C ASN A 94 11.11 -24.33 -12.09
N THR A 95 12.44 -24.33 -12.17
CA THR A 95 13.23 -25.27 -13.00
C THR A 95 13.55 -26.61 -12.34
N GLU A 96 13.04 -26.91 -11.14
CA GLU A 96 13.16 -28.24 -10.51
C GLU A 96 11.83 -29.02 -10.46
N GLN A 97 11.18 -29.18 -11.62
CA GLN A 97 10.26 -30.30 -11.84
C GLN A 97 10.64 -31.01 -13.15
N ILE A 98 11.62 -31.91 -13.06
CA ILE A 98 11.85 -32.98 -14.04
C ILE A 98 12.19 -34.26 -13.30
#